data_AF-A0A931V9U3-F1
#
_entry.id   AF-A0A931V9U3-F1
#
_cell.length_a   1.000
_cell.length_b   1.000
_cell.length_c   1.000
_cell.angle_alpha   90.00
_cell.angle_beta   90.00
_cell.angle_gamma   90.00
#
_symmetry.space_group_name_H-M   'P 1'
#
loop_
_entity.id
_entity.type
_entity.pdbx_description
1 polymer ?
#
loop_
_entity_poly.entity_id
_entity_poly.type
_entity_poly.pdbx_seq_one_letter_code
_entity_poly.pdbx_strand_id
1 'polypeptide(L)'
;MSSKDFIDDDLIQRRDAVRQVKMGLAAKGVVASDVPRAEPVLGGDLNLTPLTRRKEEISGQVATKLEELELLRAKQQALEHEKSSLENLRNSQEKYEAGKREMIDRLEQSLIALEREEIALNQRSELLAETERRFKEMLNEMRGFNEEQWAADSEGLRADLGKALVVIENARKEYNKASARLEAGREGQNGGLTAGSALTDELAALARAPHRFGEWAKAGLAFSLPLIIVILVLAAVWFLRLN
;
A
#
# COMPACT_ATOMS: atom_id res chain seq x y z
N MET A 1 -12.12 -28.41 17.70
CA MET A 1 -12.59 -29.09 16.47
C MET A 1 -14.02 -28.64 16.21
N SER A 2 -14.22 -27.63 15.35
CA SER A 2 -15.54 -27.32 14.77
C SER A 2 -15.33 -26.26 13.70
N SER A 3 -15.41 -26.64 12.43
CA SER A 3 -15.57 -25.72 11.29
C SER A 3 -15.89 -26.53 10.04
N LYS A 4 -17.16 -26.91 9.87
CA LYS A 4 -17.71 -27.55 8.66
C LYS A 4 -19.20 -27.23 8.52
N ASP A 5 -19.58 -25.95 8.52
CA ASP A 5 -21.00 -25.59 8.50
C ASP A 5 -21.35 -24.33 7.68
N PHE A 6 -20.48 -23.92 6.74
CA PHE A 6 -20.69 -22.67 5.97
C PHE A 6 -20.90 -22.88 4.46
N ILE A 7 -20.89 -24.12 3.96
CA ILE A 7 -20.87 -24.38 2.50
C ILE A 7 -22.19 -24.97 1.96
N ASP A 8 -23.07 -25.55 2.79
CA ASP A 8 -24.22 -26.32 2.27
C ASP A 8 -25.57 -25.58 2.19
N ASP A 9 -25.74 -24.40 2.80
CA ASP A 9 -27.08 -23.77 2.90
C ASP A 9 -27.43 -22.86 1.69
N ASP A 10 -26.45 -22.18 1.08
CA ASP A 10 -26.69 -21.22 -0.01
C ASP A 10 -27.03 -21.87 -1.36
N LEU A 11 -26.71 -23.16 -1.54
CA LEU A 11 -26.96 -23.88 -2.80
C LEU A 11 -28.39 -24.41 -2.91
N ILE A 12 -29.09 -24.60 -1.79
CA ILE A 12 -30.44 -25.15 -1.76
C ILE A 12 -31.47 -24.05 -2.09
N GLN A 13 -31.30 -22.83 -1.55
CA GLN A 13 -32.21 -21.71 -1.79
C GLN A 13 -32.32 -21.27 -3.25
N ARG A 14 -31.20 -21.29 -4.00
CA ARG A 14 -31.23 -20.91 -5.43
C ARG A 14 -32.03 -21.88 -6.28
N ARG A 15 -32.09 -23.16 -5.92
CA ARG A 15 -32.81 -24.18 -6.69
C ARG A 15 -34.32 -24.09 -6.51
N ASP A 16 -34.76 -23.69 -5.32
CA ASP A 16 -36.20 -23.51 -5.01
C ASP A 16 -36.77 -22.21 -5.60
N ALA A 17 -35.98 -21.13 -5.63
CA ALA A 17 -36.37 -19.86 -6.27
C ALA A 17 -36.59 -20.03 -7.79
N VAL A 18 -35.73 -20.78 -8.47
CA VAL A 18 -35.86 -21.04 -9.92
C VAL A 18 -37.06 -21.95 -10.23
N ARG A 19 -37.44 -22.83 -9.30
CA ARG A 19 -38.61 -23.72 -9.45
C ARG A 19 -39.94 -22.97 -9.27
N GLN A 20 -39.99 -21.98 -8.38
CA GLN A 20 -41.17 -21.13 -8.20
C GLN A 20 -41.41 -20.19 -9.40
N VAL A 21 -40.36 -19.61 -9.98
CA VAL A 21 -40.51 -18.69 -11.13
C VAL A 21 -41.04 -19.41 -12.38
N LYS A 22 -40.79 -20.72 -12.53
CA LYS A 22 -41.26 -21.50 -13.68
C LYS A 22 -42.69 -22.06 -13.54
N MET A 23 -43.28 -22.02 -12.35
CA MET A 23 -44.63 -22.55 -12.07
C MET A 23 -45.74 -21.48 -12.02
N GLY A 24 -45.40 -20.19 -12.11
CA GLY A 24 -46.35 -19.09 -11.92
C GLY A 24 -47.06 -18.55 -13.16
N LEU A 25 -46.74 -19.02 -14.37
CA LEU A 25 -47.22 -18.41 -15.63
C LEU A 25 -48.10 -19.37 -16.46
N ALA A 26 -49.11 -19.97 -15.83
CA ALA A 26 -50.11 -20.77 -16.53
C ALA A 26 -51.46 -20.72 -15.81
N ALA A 27 -52.18 -19.60 -15.92
CA ALA A 27 -53.63 -19.58 -15.72
C ALA A 27 -54.24 -18.29 -16.29
N LYS A 28 -55.06 -18.43 -17.34
CA LYS A 28 -56.46 -17.96 -17.44
C LYS A 28 -56.79 -17.44 -18.85
N GLY A 29 -57.77 -18.10 -19.48
CA GLY A 29 -58.38 -17.65 -20.74
C GLY A 29 -59.30 -18.72 -21.34
N VAL A 30 -60.50 -18.87 -20.78
CA VAL A 30 -61.60 -19.65 -21.37
C VAL A 30 -62.46 -18.71 -22.20
N VAL A 31 -62.75 -19.05 -23.46
CA VAL A 31 -64.03 -18.73 -24.13
C VAL A 31 -64.37 -19.90 -25.06
N ALA A 32 -65.59 -20.42 -24.89
CA ALA A 32 -66.23 -21.42 -25.73
C ALA A 32 -66.94 -20.75 -26.93
N SER A 33 -66.90 -21.35 -28.12
CA SER A 33 -68.07 -21.92 -28.80
C SER A 33 -67.80 -22.28 -30.26
N ASP A 34 -68.64 -23.22 -30.72
CA ASP A 34 -69.06 -23.52 -32.10
C ASP A 34 -68.22 -24.45 -32.99
N VAL A 35 -68.80 -25.65 -33.14
CA VAL A 35 -68.57 -26.67 -34.16
C VAL A 35 -69.27 -26.22 -35.45
N PRO A 36 -68.67 -26.44 -36.64
CA PRO A 36 -69.33 -27.35 -37.57
C PRO A 36 -68.39 -28.42 -38.13
N ARG A 37 -68.92 -29.64 -38.05
CA ARG A 37 -68.66 -30.86 -38.81
C ARG A 37 -68.16 -30.59 -40.25
N ALA A 38 -66.98 -31.12 -40.56
CA ALA A 38 -66.52 -31.42 -41.92
C ALA A 38 -65.92 -32.83 -41.96
N GLU A 39 -66.04 -33.46 -43.11
CA GLU A 39 -66.08 -34.90 -43.36
C GLU A 39 -64.74 -35.64 -43.21
N PRO A 40 -64.76 -36.97 -42.99
CA PRO A 40 -63.56 -37.79 -43.00
C PRO A 40 -63.20 -38.12 -44.45
N VAL A 41 -62.22 -37.43 -45.03
CA VAL A 41 -61.60 -37.90 -46.27
C VAL A 41 -60.41 -38.77 -45.90
N LEU A 42 -60.72 -40.07 -45.77
CA LEU A 42 -59.79 -41.15 -46.08
C LEU A 42 -59.21 -40.92 -47.48
N GLY A 43 -57.89 -40.89 -47.58
CA GLY A 43 -57.23 -40.97 -48.88
C GLY A 43 -55.77 -40.54 -48.82
N GLY A 44 -54.86 -41.50 -48.78
CA GLY A 44 -53.45 -41.24 -49.07
C GLY A 44 -52.44 -42.09 -48.34
N ASP A 45 -52.76 -43.33 -47.99
CA ASP A 45 -51.72 -44.30 -47.68
C ASP A 45 -50.89 -44.60 -48.94
N LEU A 46 -49.57 -44.68 -48.74
CA LEU A 46 -48.60 -45.41 -49.56
C LEU A 46 -48.16 -44.76 -50.87
N ASN A 47 -47.34 -43.72 -50.78
CA ASN A 47 -46.07 -43.66 -51.52
C ASN A 47 -45.15 -42.63 -50.89
N LEU A 48 -44.71 -42.90 -49.64
CA LEU A 48 -43.49 -42.32 -49.10
C LEU A 48 -42.35 -42.76 -50.01
N THR A 49 -42.04 -41.91 -50.99
CA THR A 49 -40.98 -42.14 -51.95
C THR A 49 -39.70 -42.44 -51.18
N PRO A 50 -38.92 -43.48 -51.52
CA PRO A 50 -37.73 -43.90 -50.76
C PRO A 50 -36.71 -42.76 -50.51
N LEU A 51 -36.77 -41.70 -51.33
CA LEU A 51 -36.02 -40.46 -51.16
C LEU A 51 -36.44 -39.62 -49.94
N THR A 52 -37.74 -39.56 -49.61
CA THR A 52 -38.24 -38.83 -48.44
C THR A 52 -37.81 -39.51 -47.15
N ARG A 53 -37.90 -40.84 -47.09
CA ARG A 53 -37.43 -41.64 -45.94
C ARG A 53 -35.91 -41.49 -45.74
N ARG A 54 -35.13 -41.49 -46.82
CA ARG A 54 -33.68 -41.26 -46.77
C ARG A 54 -33.34 -39.81 -46.38
N LYS A 55 -34.10 -38.82 -46.86
CA LYS A 55 -33.96 -37.42 -46.42
C LYS A 55 -34.23 -37.25 -44.93
N GLU A 56 -35.26 -37.93 -44.44
CA GLU A 56 -35.66 -37.89 -43.04
C GLU A 56 -34.61 -38.57 -42.15
N GLU A 57 -34.08 -39.72 -42.57
CA GLU A 57 -32.98 -40.42 -41.89
C GLU A 57 -31.68 -39.60 -41.88
N ILE A 58 -31.33 -38.96 -43.01
CA ILE A 58 -30.18 -38.03 -43.08
C ILE A 58 -30.42 -36.81 -42.18
N SER A 59 -31.63 -36.24 -42.18
CA SER A 59 -31.96 -35.11 -41.30
C SER A 59 -31.92 -35.50 -39.83
N GLY A 60 -32.32 -36.72 -39.50
CA GLY A 60 -32.19 -37.29 -38.16
C GLY A 60 -30.72 -37.44 -37.76
N GLN A 61 -29.88 -37.99 -38.62
CA GLN A 61 -28.44 -38.09 -38.37
C GLN A 61 -27.78 -36.72 -38.23
N VAL A 62 -28.16 -35.73 -39.05
CA VAL A 62 -27.68 -34.35 -38.94
C VAL A 62 -28.14 -33.73 -37.61
N ALA A 63 -29.39 -33.93 -37.21
CA ALA A 63 -29.91 -33.44 -35.92
C ALA A 63 -29.13 -34.06 -34.74
N THR A 64 -28.91 -35.38 -34.75
CA THR A 64 -28.12 -36.07 -33.73
C THR A 64 -26.67 -35.57 -33.71
N LYS A 65 -26.06 -35.38 -34.89
CA LYS A 65 -24.69 -34.85 -34.98
C LYS A 65 -24.59 -33.40 -34.49
N LEU A 66 -25.60 -32.57 -34.74
CA LEU A 66 -25.66 -31.20 -34.22
C LEU A 66 -25.82 -31.21 -32.68
N GLU A 67 -26.67 -32.06 -32.14
CA GLU A 67 -26.85 -32.22 -30.69
C GLU A 67 -25.58 -32.73 -30.00
N GLU A 68 -24.89 -33.72 -30.58
CA GLU A 68 -23.57 -34.17 -30.12
C GLU A 68 -22.54 -33.02 -30.15
N LEU A 69 -22.58 -32.16 -31.16
CA LEU A 69 -21.68 -31.02 -31.31
C LEU A 69 -21.97 -29.93 -30.26
N GLU A 70 -23.24 -29.67 -29.97
CA GLU A 70 -23.64 -28.76 -28.89
C GLU A 70 -23.22 -29.27 -27.52
N LEU A 71 -23.40 -30.56 -27.24
CA LEU A 71 -22.90 -31.21 -26.02
C LEU A 71 -21.37 -31.10 -25.91
N LEU A 72 -20.65 -31.31 -27.01
CA LEU A 72 -19.19 -31.18 -27.01
C LEU A 72 -18.75 -29.74 -26.74
N ARG A 73 -19.41 -28.75 -27.36
CA ARG A 73 -19.15 -27.33 -27.10
C ARG A 73 -19.43 -26.94 -25.66
N ALA A 74 -20.54 -27.42 -25.07
CA ALA A 74 -20.85 -27.17 -23.67
C ALA A 74 -19.77 -27.76 -22.74
N LYS A 75 -19.28 -28.97 -23.04
CA LYS A 75 -18.16 -29.58 -22.29
C LYS A 75 -16.85 -28.81 -22.46
N GLN A 76 -16.55 -28.33 -23.68
CA GLN A 76 -15.37 -27.52 -23.94
C GLN A 76 -15.41 -26.21 -23.16
N GLN A 77 -16.56 -25.52 -23.17
CA GLN A 77 -16.73 -24.28 -22.42
C GLN A 77 -16.60 -24.48 -20.90
N ALA A 78 -17.12 -25.59 -20.37
CA ALA A 78 -16.96 -25.94 -18.95
C ALA A 78 -15.48 -26.18 -18.59
N LEU A 79 -14.74 -26.90 -19.44
CA LEU A 79 -13.31 -27.14 -19.26
C LEU A 79 -12.48 -25.84 -19.36
N GLU A 80 -12.81 -24.95 -20.29
CA GLU A 80 -12.15 -23.65 -20.41
C GLU A 80 -12.39 -22.78 -19.16
N HIS A 81 -13.60 -22.80 -18.61
CA HIS A 81 -13.92 -22.12 -17.36
C HIS A 81 -13.14 -22.69 -16.17
N GLU A 82 -13.09 -24.02 -16.04
CA GLU A 82 -12.35 -24.69 -14.97
C GLU A 82 -10.85 -24.39 -15.09
N LYS A 83 -10.30 -24.47 -16.30
CA LYS A 83 -8.90 -24.09 -16.57
C LYS A 83 -8.62 -22.65 -16.17
N SER A 84 -9.48 -21.71 -16.58
CA SER A 84 -9.34 -20.30 -16.20
C SER A 84 -9.40 -20.10 -14.69
N SER A 85 -10.30 -20.80 -14.00
CA SER A 85 -10.42 -20.76 -12.54
C SER A 85 -9.15 -21.28 -11.84
N LEU A 86 -8.60 -22.41 -12.31
CA LEU A 86 -7.36 -22.98 -11.78
C LEU A 86 -6.15 -22.09 -12.05
N GLU A 87 -6.05 -21.49 -13.23
CA GLU A 87 -5.01 -20.52 -13.57
C GLU A 87 -5.09 -19.28 -12.69
N ASN A 88 -6.29 -18.75 -12.44
CA ASN A 88 -6.49 -17.62 -11.54
C ASN A 88 -6.11 -17.96 -10.09
N LEU A 89 -6.47 -19.16 -9.62
CA LEU A 89 -6.09 -19.61 -8.28
C LEU A 89 -4.57 -19.76 -8.16
N ARG A 90 -3.92 -20.36 -9.16
CA ARG A 90 -2.46 -20.49 -9.21
C ARG A 90 -1.77 -19.13 -9.20
N ASN A 91 -2.22 -18.19 -10.04
CA ASN A 91 -1.69 -16.83 -10.07
C ASN A 91 -1.88 -16.11 -8.72
N SER A 92 -3.01 -16.35 -8.06
CA SER A 92 -3.27 -15.78 -6.72
C SER A 92 -2.34 -16.37 -5.66
N GLN A 93 -2.04 -17.67 -5.73
CA GLN A 93 -1.06 -18.33 -4.85
C GLN A 93 0.35 -17.79 -5.09
N GLU A 94 0.79 -17.68 -6.35
CA GLU A 94 2.10 -17.13 -6.70
C GLU A 94 2.25 -15.68 -6.19
N LYS A 95 1.23 -14.84 -6.36
CA LYS A 95 1.21 -13.47 -5.81
C LYS A 95 1.25 -13.43 -4.29
N TYR A 96 0.49 -14.31 -3.64
CA TYR A 96 0.47 -14.39 -2.18
C TYR A 96 1.85 -14.81 -1.64
N GLU A 97 2.47 -15.83 -2.22
CA GLU A 97 3.80 -16.28 -1.81
C GLU A 97 4.87 -15.22 -2.05
N ALA A 98 4.85 -14.58 -3.22
CA ALA A 98 5.77 -13.50 -3.54
C ALA A 98 5.61 -12.31 -2.58
N GLY A 99 4.38 -11.83 -2.39
CA GLY A 99 4.09 -10.72 -1.49
C GLY A 99 4.39 -11.05 -0.03
N LYS A 100 4.15 -12.29 0.41
CA LYS A 100 4.53 -12.74 1.76
C LYS A 100 6.04 -12.70 1.95
N ARG A 101 6.82 -13.24 1.01
CA ARG A 101 8.30 -13.24 1.10
C ARG A 101 8.84 -11.82 1.11
N GLU A 102 8.38 -10.98 0.18
CA GLU A 102 8.75 -9.58 0.11
C GLU A 102 8.45 -8.83 1.41
N MET A 103 7.28 -9.07 2.01
CA MET A 103 6.92 -8.39 3.25
C MET A 103 7.75 -8.88 4.44
N ILE A 104 8.08 -10.17 4.50
CA ILE A 104 8.99 -10.71 5.51
C ILE A 104 10.36 -10.04 5.38
N ASP A 105 10.94 -10.01 4.18
CA ASP A 105 12.27 -9.42 3.95
C ASP A 105 12.29 -7.93 4.33
N ARG A 106 11.25 -7.17 3.95
CA ARG A 106 11.12 -5.74 4.31
C ARG A 106 10.98 -5.55 5.83
N LEU A 107 10.17 -6.38 6.49
CA LEU A 107 9.98 -6.30 7.93
C LEU A 107 11.28 -6.61 8.67
N GLU A 108 12.02 -7.64 8.25
CA GLU A 108 13.33 -7.98 8.80
C GLU A 108 14.33 -6.83 8.65
N GLN A 109 14.40 -6.22 7.47
CA GLN A 109 15.25 -5.04 7.23
C GLN A 109 14.86 -3.86 8.12
N SER A 110 13.54 -3.59 8.24
CA SER A 110 13.04 -2.50 9.07
C SER A 110 13.31 -2.72 10.57
N LEU A 111 13.26 -3.98 11.02
CA LEU A 111 13.55 -4.34 12.40
C LEU A 111 15.03 -4.07 12.71
N ILE A 112 15.95 -4.49 11.83
CA ILE A 112 17.38 -4.21 11.99
C ILE A 112 17.65 -2.70 11.99
N ALA A 113 16.95 -1.93 11.15
CA ALA A 113 17.07 -0.47 11.14
C ALA A 113 16.61 0.15 12.46
N LEU A 114 15.47 -0.33 12.99
CA LEU A 114 14.92 0.13 14.26
C LEU A 114 15.86 -0.21 15.44
N GLU A 115 16.41 -1.42 15.48
CA GLU A 115 17.38 -1.84 16.51
C GLU A 115 18.63 -0.94 16.50
N ARG A 116 19.13 -0.57 15.31
CA ARG A 116 20.25 0.37 15.18
C ARG A 116 19.89 1.76 15.69
N GLU A 117 18.67 2.23 15.41
CA GLU A 117 18.17 3.51 15.91
C GLU A 117 18.05 3.49 17.44
N GLU A 118 17.52 2.42 18.03
CA GLU A 118 17.43 2.25 19.48
C GLU A 118 18.82 2.31 20.13
N ILE A 119 19.81 1.60 19.58
CA ILE A 119 21.20 1.65 20.08
C ILE A 119 21.74 3.09 19.99
N ALA A 120 21.52 3.78 18.87
CA ALA A 120 22.01 5.16 18.69
C ALA A 120 21.34 6.15 19.65
N LEU A 121 20.05 5.99 19.92
CA LEU A 121 19.31 6.79 20.91
C LEU A 121 19.81 6.53 22.33
N ASN A 122 20.04 5.27 22.68
CA ASN A 122 20.59 4.89 23.99
C ASN A 122 22.00 5.48 24.20
N GLN A 123 22.90 5.36 23.23
CA GLN A 123 24.23 5.99 23.28
C GLN A 123 24.15 7.52 23.44
N ARG A 124 23.22 8.17 22.74
CA ARG A 124 22.98 9.61 22.88
C ARG A 124 22.46 9.97 24.27
N SER A 125 21.57 9.15 24.82
CA SER A 125 21.04 9.37 26.17
C SER A 125 22.14 9.28 27.23
N GLU A 126 23.07 8.32 27.08
CA GLU A 126 24.22 8.16 27.97
C GLU A 126 25.17 9.36 27.87
N LEU A 127 25.49 9.82 26.65
CA LEU A 127 26.30 11.02 26.44
C LEU A 127 25.66 12.26 27.07
N LEU A 128 24.34 12.42 26.94
CA LEU A 128 23.61 13.53 27.57
C LEU A 128 23.66 13.44 29.10
N ALA A 129 23.48 12.26 29.67
CA ALA A 129 23.55 12.04 31.12
C ALA A 129 24.96 12.31 31.68
N GLU A 130 26.01 11.86 30.98
CA GLU A 130 27.40 12.16 31.33
C GLU A 130 27.65 13.68 31.31
N THR A 131 27.18 14.36 30.27
CA THR A 131 27.34 15.81 30.13
C THR A 131 26.58 16.58 31.20
N GLU A 132 25.36 16.18 31.52
CA GLU A 132 24.56 16.76 32.61
C GLU A 132 25.27 16.63 33.95
N ARG A 133 25.79 15.44 34.25
CA ARG A 133 26.58 15.21 35.48
C ARG A 133 27.78 16.14 35.53
N ARG A 134 28.53 16.27 34.42
CA ARG A 134 29.70 17.13 34.35
C ARG A 134 29.34 18.61 34.59
N PHE A 135 28.24 19.08 34.01
CA PHE A 135 27.74 20.44 34.23
C PHE A 135 27.31 20.67 35.68
N LYS A 136 26.68 19.68 36.33
CA LYS A 136 26.35 19.76 37.76
C LYS A 136 27.60 19.86 38.63
N GLU A 137 28.64 19.09 38.34
CA GLU A 137 29.93 19.15 39.04
C GLU A 137 30.57 20.54 38.89
N MET A 138 30.67 21.07 37.67
CA MET A 138 31.20 22.41 37.40
C MET A 138 30.39 23.52 38.08
N LEU A 139 29.06 23.42 38.07
CA LEU A 139 28.18 24.37 38.76
C LEU A 139 28.43 24.33 40.27
N ASN A 140 28.61 23.14 40.84
CA ASN A 140 28.88 22.98 42.25
C ASN A 140 30.27 23.54 42.64
N GLU A 141 31.29 23.33 41.80
CA GLU A 141 32.61 23.96 41.98
C GLU A 141 32.50 25.49 41.99
N MET A 142 31.75 26.09 41.04
CA MET A 142 31.57 27.55 41.00
C MET A 142 30.73 28.09 42.16
N ARG A 143 29.73 27.35 42.63
CA ARG A 143 28.93 27.73 43.81
C ARG A 143 29.66 27.51 45.12
N GLY A 144 30.72 26.71 45.11
CA GLY A 144 31.56 26.42 46.27
C GLY A 144 32.55 27.53 46.59
N PHE A 145 32.67 28.57 45.75
CA PHE A 145 33.42 29.76 46.11
C PHE A 145 32.75 30.43 47.31
N ASN A 146 33.54 30.62 48.36
CA ASN A 146 33.12 31.36 49.54
C ASN A 146 34.07 32.54 49.69
N GLU A 147 33.64 33.69 49.17
CA GLU A 147 34.39 34.94 49.21
C GLU A 147 34.57 35.47 50.63
N GLU A 148 33.73 35.05 51.59
CA GLU A 148 33.83 35.47 53.00
C GLU A 148 35.03 34.84 53.73
N GLN A 149 35.55 33.73 53.22
CA GLN A 149 36.71 33.03 53.80
C GLN A 149 38.04 33.46 53.18
N TRP A 150 38.02 34.37 52.20
CA TRP A 150 39.24 34.82 51.52
C TRP A 150 40.12 35.63 52.47
N ALA A 151 41.44 35.53 52.27
CA ALA A 151 42.39 36.22 53.13
C ALA A 151 42.20 37.75 53.05
N ALA A 152 42.21 38.41 54.21
CA ALA A 152 42.02 39.86 54.30
C ALA A 152 43.26 40.66 53.88
N ASP A 153 44.42 40.02 53.86
CA ASP A 153 45.67 40.61 53.38
C ASP A 153 45.73 40.61 51.85
N SER A 154 46.38 41.63 51.28
CA SER A 154 46.41 41.82 49.83
C SER A 154 47.15 40.72 49.06
N GLU A 155 48.07 40.00 49.70
CA GLU A 155 48.84 38.93 49.07
C GLU A 155 48.02 37.62 49.03
N GLY A 156 47.43 37.22 50.15
CA GLY A 156 46.51 36.08 50.24
C GLY A 156 45.28 36.25 49.34
N LEU A 157 44.69 37.46 49.31
CA LEU A 157 43.56 37.76 48.41
C LEU A 157 43.94 37.54 46.93
N ARG A 158 45.13 37.98 46.49
CA ARG A 158 45.58 37.76 45.11
C ARG A 158 45.76 36.28 44.79
N ALA A 159 46.25 35.48 45.75
CA ALA A 159 46.41 34.05 45.57
C ALA A 159 45.05 33.34 45.43
N ASP A 160 44.07 33.67 46.27
CA ASP A 160 42.73 33.08 46.22
C ASP A 160 41.95 33.49 44.97
N LEU A 161 42.06 34.76 44.57
CA LEU A 161 41.47 35.26 43.32
C LEU A 161 42.07 34.55 42.10
N GLY A 162 43.40 34.31 42.11
CA GLY A 162 44.08 33.54 41.07
C GLY A 162 43.57 32.09 40.99
N LYS A 163 43.39 31.42 42.13
CA LYS A 163 42.82 30.05 42.16
C LYS A 163 41.39 30.04 41.60
N ALA A 164 40.53 30.95 42.05
CA ALA A 164 39.16 31.06 41.56
C ALA A 164 39.12 31.29 40.04
N LEU A 165 39.96 32.18 39.52
CA LEU A 165 40.03 32.48 38.09
C LEU A 165 40.52 31.28 37.26
N VAL A 166 41.45 30.48 37.79
CA VAL A 166 41.87 29.21 37.16
C VAL A 166 40.71 28.21 37.10
N VAL A 167 39.93 28.07 38.17
CA VAL A 167 38.76 27.18 38.19
C VAL A 167 37.70 27.65 37.18
N ILE A 168 37.44 28.96 37.10
CA ILE A 168 36.50 29.55 36.13
C ILE A 168 36.97 29.29 34.69
N GLU A 169 38.26 29.53 34.39
CA GLU A 169 38.80 29.28 33.05
C GLU A 169 38.76 27.79 32.68
N ASN A 170 38.99 26.89 33.64
CA ASN A 170 38.86 25.46 33.43
C ASN A 170 37.40 25.07 33.13
N ALA A 171 36.44 25.57 33.93
CA ALA A 171 35.02 25.37 33.71
C ALA A 171 34.57 25.88 32.33
N ARG A 172 35.06 27.04 31.89
CA ARG A 172 34.77 27.60 30.56
C ARG A 172 35.26 26.70 29.43
N LYS A 173 36.48 26.17 29.54
CA LYS A 173 37.03 25.24 28.54
C LYS A 173 36.23 23.95 28.47
N GLU A 174 35.92 23.37 29.63
CA GLU A 174 35.16 22.12 29.72
C GLU A 174 33.72 22.30 29.20
N TYR A 175 33.07 23.43 29.48
CA TYR A 175 31.77 23.79 28.92
C TYR A 175 31.79 23.83 27.39
N ASN A 176 32.77 24.55 26.81
CA ASN A 176 32.90 24.68 25.36
C ASN A 176 33.15 23.31 24.71
N LYS A 177 34.02 22.50 25.32
CA LYS A 177 34.32 21.14 24.86
C LYS A 177 33.08 20.24 24.89
N ALA A 178 32.34 20.25 25.99
CA ALA A 178 31.12 19.47 26.14
C ALA A 178 30.03 19.94 25.16
N SER A 179 29.88 21.25 24.97
CA SER A 179 28.93 21.82 24.01
C SER A 179 29.27 21.43 22.58
N ALA A 180 30.55 21.48 22.19
CA ALA A 180 31.00 21.01 20.89
C ALA A 180 30.75 19.50 20.69
N ARG A 181 30.95 18.69 21.75
CA ARG A 181 30.67 17.25 21.71
C ARG A 181 29.17 16.95 21.54
N LEU A 182 28.30 17.74 22.18
CA LEU A 182 26.84 17.62 22.02
C LEU A 182 26.39 17.95 20.60
N GLU A 183 26.92 19.02 20.00
CA GLU A 183 26.62 19.39 18.61
C GLU A 183 27.13 18.35 17.61
N ALA A 184 28.36 17.86 17.79
CA ALA A 184 28.90 16.78 16.94
C ALA A 184 28.06 15.49 17.04
N GLY A 185 27.60 15.14 18.24
CA GLY A 185 26.69 14.00 18.46
C GLY A 185 25.31 14.19 17.83
N ARG A 186 24.84 15.43 17.68
CA ARG A 186 23.57 15.75 17.01
C ARG A 186 23.66 15.64 15.49
N GLU A 187 24.76 16.13 14.92
CA GLU A 187 24.99 16.13 13.47
C GLU A 187 25.21 14.72 12.92
N GLY A 188 25.94 13.87 13.65
CA GLY A 188 26.14 12.45 13.32
C GLY A 188 24.84 11.63 13.30
N GLN A 189 23.82 12.03 14.07
CA GLN A 189 22.53 11.33 14.14
C GLN A 189 21.57 11.75 13.01
N ASN A 190 21.61 13.02 12.59
CA ASN A 190 20.83 13.49 11.44
C ASN A 190 21.20 12.76 10.14
N GLY A 191 22.47 12.38 9.95
CA GLY A 191 22.89 11.55 8.81
C GLY A 191 22.39 10.10 8.85
N GLY A 192 22.06 9.57 10.03
CA GLY A 192 21.46 8.24 10.20
C GLY A 192 19.95 8.22 9.98
N LEU A 193 19.24 9.26 10.42
CA LEU A 193 17.79 9.40 10.25
C LEU A 193 17.38 9.59 8.78
N THR A 194 18.24 10.16 7.94
CA THR A 194 18.00 10.26 6.49
C THR A 194 18.00 8.90 5.77
N ALA A 195 18.71 7.90 6.30
CA ALA A 195 18.72 6.56 5.71
C ALA A 195 17.42 5.79 5.98
N GLY A 196 16.80 5.96 7.15
CA GLY A 196 15.47 5.41 7.46
C GLY A 196 14.34 6.10 6.66
N SER A 197 14.49 7.39 6.39
CA SER A 197 13.58 8.11 5.50
C SER A 197 13.61 7.56 4.07
N ALA A 198 14.77 7.14 3.55
CA ALA A 198 14.87 6.55 2.21
C ALA A 198 14.10 5.23 2.08
N LEU A 199 14.13 4.37 3.10
CA LEU A 199 13.33 3.13 3.15
C LEU A 199 11.83 3.41 3.24
N THR A 200 11.44 4.47 3.95
CA THR A 200 10.04 4.89 4.07
C THR A 200 9.53 5.52 2.77
N ASP A 201 10.38 6.27 2.08
CA ASP A 201 10.10 6.86 0.76
C ASP A 201 10.05 5.76 -0.32
N GLU A 202 10.88 4.72 -0.20
CA GLU A 202 10.85 3.53 -1.06
C GLU A 202 9.58 2.68 -0.82
N LEU A 203 9.12 2.57 0.44
CA LEU A 203 7.84 1.97 0.79
C LEU A 203 6.65 2.75 0.20
N ALA A 204 6.74 4.09 0.23
CA ALA A 204 5.75 4.98 -0.38
C ALA A 204 5.81 4.97 -1.92
N ALA A 205 6.99 4.75 -2.52
CA ALA A 205 7.19 4.63 -3.96
C ALA A 205 6.67 3.29 -4.49
N LEU A 206 6.86 2.19 -3.76
CA LEU A 206 6.37 0.87 -4.15
C LEU A 206 4.84 0.72 -3.98
N ALA A 207 4.23 1.54 -3.13
CA ALA A 207 2.77 1.64 -3.01
C ALA A 207 2.12 2.58 -4.07
N ARG A 208 2.92 3.35 -4.81
CA ARG A 208 2.43 4.32 -5.78
C ARG A 208 2.42 3.70 -7.19
N ALA A 209 1.23 3.36 -7.65
CA ALA A 209 0.90 3.02 -9.04
C ALA A 209 1.63 3.97 -10.02
N PRO A 210 1.98 3.50 -11.24
CA PRO A 210 3.03 4.08 -12.08
C PRO A 210 2.87 5.59 -12.22
N HIS A 211 3.90 6.32 -11.79
CA HIS A 211 3.98 7.77 -11.86
C HIS A 211 3.60 8.24 -13.27
N ARG A 212 2.37 8.75 -13.40
CA ARG A 212 1.89 9.38 -14.62
C ARG A 212 2.78 10.59 -14.88
N PHE A 213 3.17 10.74 -16.14
CA PHE A 213 3.84 11.88 -16.77
C PHE A 213 3.43 13.28 -16.22
N GLY A 214 2.22 13.41 -15.68
CA GLY A 214 1.72 14.63 -15.03
C GLY A 214 2.41 15.03 -13.72
N GLU A 215 2.97 14.10 -12.94
CA GLU A 215 3.73 14.43 -11.72
C GLU A 215 5.14 14.92 -12.05
N TRP A 216 5.79 14.32 -13.04
CA TRP A 216 7.07 14.83 -13.58
C TRP A 216 6.90 16.21 -14.25
N ALA A 217 5.78 16.44 -14.93
CA ALA A 217 5.44 17.77 -15.46
C ALA A 217 5.16 18.78 -14.34
N LYS A 218 4.48 18.39 -13.25
CA LYS A 218 4.27 19.25 -12.06
C LYS A 218 5.57 19.56 -11.31
N ALA A 219 6.48 18.59 -11.19
CA ALA A 219 7.79 18.80 -10.58
C ALA A 219 8.65 19.75 -11.42
N GLY A 220 8.65 19.61 -12.75
CA GLY A 220 9.29 20.56 -13.66
C GLY A 220 8.66 21.96 -13.64
N LEU A 221 7.33 22.05 -13.51
CA LEU A 221 6.63 23.33 -13.39
C LEU A 221 6.93 24.02 -12.06
N ALA A 222 6.97 23.29 -10.94
CA ALA A 222 7.30 23.84 -9.62
C ALA A 222 8.73 24.41 -9.58
N PHE A 223 9.69 23.76 -10.25
CA PHE A 223 11.06 24.24 -10.35
C PHE A 223 11.22 25.46 -11.29
N SER A 224 10.40 25.56 -12.34
CA SER A 224 10.44 26.69 -13.30
C SER A 224 9.55 27.88 -12.90
N LEU A 225 8.61 27.70 -11.98
CA LEU A 225 7.70 28.74 -11.48
C LEU A 225 8.41 30.00 -10.94
N PRO A 226 9.43 29.89 -10.05
CA PRO A 226 10.14 31.09 -9.57
C PRO A 226 10.87 31.82 -10.71
N LEU A 227 11.40 31.09 -11.70
CA LEU A 227 12.08 31.68 -12.86
C LEU A 227 11.11 32.47 -13.76
N ILE A 228 9.92 31.93 -14.01
CA ILE A 228 8.87 32.59 -14.81
C ILE A 228 8.39 33.88 -14.15
N ILE A 229 8.22 33.88 -12.82
CA ILE A 229 7.81 35.07 -12.07
C ILE A 229 8.86 36.17 -12.19
N VAL A 230 10.15 35.83 -12.06
CA VAL A 230 11.24 36.81 -12.22
C VAL A 230 11.26 37.42 -13.63
N ILE A 231 11.06 36.61 -14.66
CA ILE A 231 10.99 37.09 -16.06
C ILE A 231 9.81 38.03 -16.28
N LEU A 232 8.63 37.70 -15.73
CA LEU A 232 7.44 38.56 -15.84
C LEU A 232 7.61 39.90 -15.11
N VAL A 233 8.23 39.90 -13.92
CA VAL A 233 8.51 41.14 -13.18
C VAL A 233 9.49 42.02 -13.96
N LEU A 234 10.54 41.44 -14.53
CA LEU A 234 11.50 42.18 -15.37
C LEU A 234 10.82 42.75 -16.62
N ALA A 235 9.95 41.98 -17.28
CA ALA A 235 9.20 42.46 -18.44
C ALA A 235 8.24 43.61 -18.08
N ALA A 236 7.56 43.52 -16.93
CA ALA A 236 6.66 44.56 -16.45
C ALA A 236 7.41 45.86 -16.11
N VAL A 237 8.57 45.76 -15.44
CA VAL A 237 9.43 46.91 -15.15
C VAL A 237 9.97 47.53 -16.44
N TRP A 238 10.37 46.71 -17.40
CA TRP A 238 10.83 47.19 -18.70
C TRP A 238 9.72 47.91 -19.47
N PHE A 239 8.50 47.36 -19.46
CA PHE A 239 7.33 47.99 -20.09
C PHE A 239 6.93 49.31 -19.42
N LEU A 240 6.93 49.38 -18.09
CA LEU A 240 6.67 50.63 -17.34
C LEU A 240 7.77 51.69 -17.52
N ARG A 241 8.98 51.29 -17.91
CA ARG A 241 10.09 52.22 -18.16
C ARG A 241 10.13 52.70 -19.61
N LEU A 242 9.49 51.97 -20.53
CA LEU A 242 9.45 52.27 -21.96
C LEU A 242 8.20 53.06 -22.37
N ASN A 243 7.15 53.02 -21.55
CA ASN A 243 5.93 53.83 -21.67
C ASN A 243 5.95 55.02 -20.70
#